data_AF-A0A543FGU5-F1
#
_entry.id   AF-A0A543FGU5-F1
#
_cell.length_a   1.000
_cell.length_b   1.000
_cell.length_c   1.000
_cell.angle_alpha   90.00
_cell.angle_beta   90.00
_cell.angle_gamma   90.00
#
_symmetry.space_group_name_H-M   'P 1'
#
loop_
_entity.id
_entity.type
_entity.pdbx_description
1 polymer ?
#
loop_
_entity_poly.entity_id
_entity_poly.type
_entity_poly.pdbx_seq_one_letter_code
_entity_poly.pdbx_strand_id
1 'polypeptide(L)' 'MTARAHLERELGGPIAALDLLSEQEIDELAATVDAALRTETATLADSVDAVIGALPWPLRTAAKKIMFGNRLG' A
#
# COMPACT_ATOMS: atom_id res chain seq x y z
N MET A 1 13.93 -0.82 12.62
CA MET A 1 13.82 -1.49 11.30
C MET A 1 14.64 -0.65 10.34
N THR A 2 15.61 -1.24 9.63
CA THR A 2 16.45 -0.49 8.67
C THR A 2 15.69 -0.28 7.37
N ALA A 3 16.03 0.76 6.58
CA ALA A 3 15.41 1.02 5.28
C ALA A 3 15.53 -0.18 4.33
N ARG A 4 16.66 -0.90 4.40
CA ARG A 4 16.84 -2.17 3.68
C ARG A 4 15.82 -3.24 4.08
N ALA A 5 15.69 -3.54 5.37
CA ALA A 5 14.75 -4.56 5.83
C ALA A 5 13.29 -4.17 5.55
N HIS A 6 13.00 -2.87 5.52
CA HIS A 6 11.71 -2.34 5.09
C HIS A 6 11.46 -2.61 3.60
N LEU A 7 12.40 -2.26 2.72
CA LEU A 7 12.30 -2.53 1.28
C LEU A 7 12.14 -4.02 0.97
N GLU A 8 12.94 -4.88 1.62
CA GLU A 8 12.85 -6.33 1.44
C GLU A 8 11.50 -6.88 1.90
N ARG A 9 10.88 -6.30 2.94
CA ARG A 9 9.53 -6.69 3.35
C ARG A 9 8.47 -6.27 2.35
N GLU A 10 8.49 -5.01 1.90
CA GLU A 10 7.46 -4.48 0.99
C GLU A 10 7.57 -5.08 -0.42
N LEU A 11 8.78 -5.40 -0.87
CA LEU A 11 9.04 -5.89 -2.23
C LEU A 11 9.11 -7.43 -2.33
N GLY A 12 8.82 -8.14 -1.24
CA GLY A 12 8.60 -9.60 -1.29
C GLY A 12 9.84 -10.47 -1.10
N GLY A 13 10.89 -9.96 -0.45
CA GLY A 13 12.04 -10.74 0.00
C GLY A 13 13.39 -10.03 -0.19
N PRO A 14 14.50 -10.76 0.00
CA PRO A 14 15.84 -10.23 -0.19
C PRO A 14 16.08 -9.75 -1.62
N ILE A 15 16.64 -8.55 -1.78
CA ILE A 15 16.92 -7.94 -3.08
C ILE A 15 18.43 -7.72 -3.20
N ALA A 16 19.09 -8.54 -4.03
CA ALA A 16 20.53 -8.46 -4.27
C ALA A 16 20.96 -7.10 -4.85
N ALA A 17 20.08 -6.39 -5.56
CA ALA A 17 20.38 -5.05 -6.09
C ALA A 17 20.61 -4.01 -4.98
N LEU A 18 20.09 -4.21 -3.76
CA LEU A 18 20.34 -3.32 -2.63
C LEU A 18 21.79 -3.39 -2.13
N ASP A 19 22.53 -4.45 -2.46
CA ASP A 19 23.97 -4.56 -2.14
C ASP A 19 24.85 -3.62 -2.96
N LEU A 20 24.31 -3.06 -4.04
CA LEU A 20 25.01 -2.12 -4.92
C LEU A 20 24.78 -0.66 -4.52
N LEU A 21 23.92 -0.40 -3.54
CA LEU A 21 23.53 0.92 -3.10
C LEU A 21 24.21 1.29 -1.78
N SER A 22 24.54 2.57 -1.64
CA SER A 22 24.90 3.16 -0.37
C SER A 22 23.69 3.23 0.58
N GLU A 23 23.93 3.39 1.88
CA GLU A 23 22.86 3.54 2.87
C GLU A 23 21.94 4.72 2.55
N GLN A 24 22.50 5.83 2.05
CA GLN A 24 21.71 6.99 1.67
C GLN A 24 20.79 6.71 0.47
N GLU A 25 21.28 6.00 -0.55
CA GLU A 25 20.46 5.61 -1.71
C GLU A 25 19.35 4.62 -1.31
N ILE A 26 19.62 3.75 -0.33
CA ILE A 26 18.62 2.84 0.24
C ILE A 26 17.53 3.61 0.98
N ASP A 27 17.90 4.63 1.76
CA ASP A 27 16.94 5.48 2.48
C ASP A 27 16.06 6.28 1.50
N GLU A 28 16.65 6.84 0.44
CA GLU A 28 15.92 7.55 -0.62
C GLU A 28 14.98 6.63 -1.40
N LEU A 29 15.42 5.40 -1.71
CA LEU A 29 14.59 4.39 -2.34
C LEU A 29 13.42 3.97 -1.44
N ALA A 30 13.69 3.77 -0.14
CA ALA A 30 12.66 3.44 0.84
C ALA A 30 11.58 4.54 0.92
N ALA A 31 11.99 5.81 0.98
CA ALA A 31 11.06 6.93 1.00
C ALA A 31 10.19 7.00 -0.28
N THR A 32 10.79 6.67 -1.43
CA THR A 32 10.09 6.64 -2.72
C THR A 32 9.06 5.50 -2.78
N VAL A 33 9.43 4.30 -2.35
CA VAL A 33 8.52 3.15 -2.28
C VAL A 33 7.37 3.43 -1.31
N ASP A 34 7.66 3.98 -0.13
CA ASP A 34 6.65 4.39 0.84
C ASP A 34 5.65 5.40 0.27
N ALA A 35 6.12 6.38 -0.50
CA ALA A 35 5.25 7.33 -1.17
C ALA A 35 4.36 6.65 -2.21
N ALA A 36 4.91 5.74 -3.02
CA ALA A 36 4.17 4.99 -4.02
C ALA A 36 3.08 4.11 -3.39
N LEU A 37 3.39 3.37 -2.32
CA LEU A 37 2.45 2.51 -1.60
C LEU A 37 1.30 3.30 -0.97
N ARG A 38 1.58 4.49 -0.41
CA ARG A 38 0.52 5.39 0.09
C ARG A 38 -0.40 5.86 -1.03
N THR A 39 0.17 6.26 -2.17
CA THR A 39 -0.62 6.68 -3.34
C THR A 39 -1.46 5.53 -3.90
N GLU A 40 -0.89 4.33 -4.00
CA GLU A 40 -1.62 3.13 -4.45
C GLU A 40 -2.77 2.79 -3.51
N THR A 41 -2.53 2.80 -2.20
CA THR A 41 -3.56 2.52 -1.19
C THR A 41 -4.69 3.54 -1.25
N ALA A 42 -4.37 4.83 -1.37
CA ALA A 42 -5.37 5.89 -1.52
C ALA A 42 -6.19 5.72 -2.81
N THR A 43 -5.52 5.46 -3.94
CA THR A 43 -6.18 5.24 -5.24
C THR A 43 -7.10 4.02 -5.22
N LEU A 44 -6.67 2.95 -4.55
CA LEU A 44 -7.48 1.75 -4.35
C LEU A 44 -8.70 2.05 -3.48
N ALA A 45 -8.53 2.79 -2.38
CA ALA A 45 -9.64 3.19 -1.51
C ALA A 45 -10.68 4.01 -2.27
N ASP A 46 -10.24 4.98 -3.07
CA ASP A 46 -11.13 5.82 -3.90
C ASP A 46 -11.88 4.97 -4.95
N SER A 47 -11.19 4.02 -5.57
CA SER A 47 -11.79 3.10 -6.54
C SER A 47 -12.86 2.21 -5.89
N VAL A 48 -12.57 1.71 -4.68
CA VAL A 48 -13.54 0.93 -3.88
C VAL A 48 -14.74 1.78 -3.51
N ASP A 49 -14.53 3.01 -3.06
CA ASP A 49 -15.62 3.91 -2.68
C ASP A 49 -16.49 4.31 -3.87
N ALA A 50 -15.91 4.48 -5.06
CA ALA A 50 -16.68 4.69 -6.29
C ALA A 50 -17.60 3.49 -6.61
N VAL A 51 -17.07 2.26 -6.55
CA VAL A 51 -17.85 1.03 -6.82
C VAL A 51 -18.94 0.82 -5.78
N ILE A 52 -18.61 0.97 -4.50
CA ILE A 52 -19.55 0.82 -3.40
C ILE A 52 -20.60 1.95 -3.42
N GLY A 53 -20.20 3.16 -3.81
CA GLY A 53 -21.08 4.30 -4.02
C GLY A 53 -22.20 4.03 -5.04
N ALA A 54 -21.97 3.15 -6.01
CA ALA A 54 -22.99 2.76 -6.98
C ALA A 54 -24.11 1.85 -6.39
N LEU A 55 -23.88 1.25 -5.21
CA LEU A 55 -24.86 0.37 -4.57
C LEU A 55 -25.97 1.15 -3.83
N PRO A 56 -27.24 0.69 -3.91
CA PRO A 56 -28.33 1.25 -3.14
C PRO A 56 -28.18 0.93 -1.64
N TRP A 57 -28.77 1.79 -0.81
CA TRP A 57 -28.83 1.56 0.63
C TRP A 57 -29.75 0.36 0.95
N PRO A 58 -29.43 -0.53 1.92
CA PRO A 58 -28.30 -0.53 2.85
C PRO A 58 -27.08 -1.36 2.40
N LEU A 59 -27.11 -1.92 1.19
CA LEU A 59 -26.09 -2.86 0.69
C LEU A 59 -24.70 -2.23 0.64
N ARG A 60 -24.62 -0.92 0.40
CA ARG A 60 -23.39 -0.13 0.43
C ARG A 60 -22.52 -0.41 1.67
N THR A 61 -23.11 -0.33 2.87
CA THR A 61 -22.38 -0.46 4.14
C THR A 61 -21.98 -1.90 4.41
N ALA A 62 -22.87 -2.86 4.10
CA ALA A 62 -22.58 -4.27 4.26
C ALA A 62 -21.47 -4.75 3.31
N ALA A 63 -21.52 -4.30 2.04
CA ALA A 63 -20.56 -4.64 1.01
C ALA A 63 -19.15 -4.15 1.35
N LYS A 64 -18.99 -2.92 1.84
CA LYS A 64 -17.68 -2.40 2.30
C LYS A 64 -17.08 -3.24 3.41
N LYS A 65 -17.91 -3.58 4.42
CA LYS A 65 -17.47 -4.35 5.59
C LYS A 65 -17.12 -5.81 5.24
N ILE A 66 -17.87 -6.46 4.36
CA ILE A 66 -17.64 -7.86 3.95
C ILE A 66 -16.40 -7.95 3.05
N MET A 67 -16.26 -7.06 2.07
CA MET A 67 -15.17 -7.16 1.09
C MET A 67 -13.83 -6.65 1.62
N PHE A 68 -13.84 -5.62 2.49
CA PHE A 68 -12.62 -4.90 2.88
C PHE A 68 -12.36 -4.84 4.39
N GLY A 69 -13.30 -5.29 5.23
CA GLY A 69 -13.13 -5.31 6.68
C GLY A 69 -12.76 -3.93 7.26
N ASN A 70 -11.78 -3.89 8.16
CA ASN A 70 -11.22 -2.66 8.74
C ASN A 70 -9.98 -2.15 7.97
N ARG A 71 -9.67 -2.66 6.78
CA ARG A 71 -8.44 -2.26 6.05
C ARG A 71 -8.56 -0.90 5.35
N LEU A 72 -9.76 -0.35 5.25
CA LEU A 72 -10.07 0.90 4.55
C LEU A 72 -10.72 1.95 5.49
N GLY A 73 -10.54 1.81 6.81
CA GLY A 73 -11.19 2.66 7.82
C GLY A 73 -10.25 3.03 8.95
#